data_AF-A0A916RPY3-F1
#
_entry.id   AF-A0A916RPY3-F1
#
_cell.length_a   1.000
_cell.length_b   1.000
_cell.length_c   1.000
_cell.angle_alpha   90.00
_cell.angle_beta   90.00
_cell.angle_gamma   90.00
#
_symmetry.space_group_name_H-M   'P 1'
#
loop_
_entity.id
_entity.type
_entity.pdbx_description
1 polymer ?
#
loop_
_entity_poly.entity_id
_entity_poly.type
_entity_poly.pdbx_seq_one_letter_code
_entity_poly.pdbx_strand_id
1 'polypeptide(L)'
;MEAVAALTRRQISDTLLQISTVADALQRLPYKDAVEPLMAVHEMQATLYQTLPGGFAGICVECKIAVGNDETHDRMFGDVICARCADAGHDLPTVSRTRESEPA
;
A
#
# COMPACT_ATOMS: atom_id res chain seq x y z
N MET A 1 15.22 28.01 3.04
CA MET A 1 14.69 26.65 3.24
C MET A 1 13.68 26.42 2.13
N GLU A 2 14.06 25.67 1.09
CA GLU A 2 13.09 25.23 0.09
C GLU A 2 12.07 24.33 0.79
N ALA A 3 10.80 24.73 0.74
CA ALA A 3 9.73 23.86 1.18
C ALA A 3 9.71 22.65 0.22
N VAL A 4 10.05 21.47 0.73
CA VAL A 4 9.81 20.22 0.02
C VAL A 4 8.32 20.20 -0.30
N ALA A 5 7.97 20.29 -1.58
CA ALA A 5 6.58 20.26 -2.00
C ALA A 5 5.94 18.96 -1.49
N ALA A 6 4.82 19.08 -0.77
CA ALA A 6 4.08 17.91 -0.31
C ALA A 6 3.65 17.09 -1.53
N LEU A 7 4.01 15.81 -1.58
CA LEU A 7 3.61 14.91 -2.64
C LEU A 7 2.08 14.75 -2.62
N THR A 8 1.46 14.84 -3.79
CA THR A 8 0.04 14.53 -3.93
C THR A 8 -0.20 13.03 -3.80
N ARG A 9 -1.41 12.64 -3.37
CA ARG A 9 -1.81 11.22 -3.29
C ARG A 9 -1.67 10.47 -4.62
N ARG A 10 -1.86 11.17 -5.74
CA ARG A 10 -1.64 10.62 -7.08
C ARG A 10 -0.17 10.30 -7.32
N GLN A 11 0.73 11.24 -7.05
CA GLN A 11 2.17 11.03 -7.19
C GLN A 11 2.68 9.89 -6.30
N ILE A 12 2.14 9.79 -5.07
CA ILE A 12 2.42 8.66 -4.17
C ILE A 12 1.93 7.35 -4.81
N SER A 13 0.70 7.31 -5.31
CA SER A 13 0.14 6.12 -5.95
C SER A 13 0.97 5.67 -7.16
N ASP A 14 1.32 6.61 -8.04
CA ASP A 14 2.14 6.35 -9.23
C ASP A 14 3.52 5.79 -8.84
N THR A 15 4.12 6.32 -7.77
CA THR A 15 5.43 5.87 -7.27
C THR A 15 5.35 4.44 -6.73
N LEU A 16 4.36 4.16 -5.88
CA LEU A 16 4.17 2.83 -5.29
C LEU A 16 3.81 1.78 -6.34
N LEU A 17 3.05 2.16 -7.37
CA LEU A 17 2.74 1.32 -8.52
C LEU A 17 3.98 0.94 -9.32
N GLN A 18 4.86 1.92 -9.58
CA GLN A 18 6.12 1.65 -10.27
C GLN A 18 7.00 0.68 -9.47
N ILE A 19 7.11 0.87 -8.16
CA ILE A 19 7.88 -0.02 -7.29
C ILE A 19 7.29 -1.44 -7.30
N SER A 20 5.97 -1.56 -7.24
CA SER A 20 5.28 -2.86 -7.30
C SER A 20 5.51 -3.54 -8.65
N THR A 21 5.50 -2.78 -9.75
CA THR A 21 5.81 -3.30 -11.10
C THR A 21 7.24 -3.82 -11.19
N VAL A 22 8.20 -3.15 -10.53
CA VAL A 22 9.58 -3.64 -10.45
C VAL A 22 9.64 -4.94 -9.64
N ALA A 23 8.95 -5.02 -8.50
CA ALA A 23 8.87 -6.25 -7.71
C ALA A 23 8.31 -7.42 -8.55
N ASP A 24 7.21 -7.20 -9.27
CA ASP A 24 6.60 -8.21 -10.14
C ASP A 24 7.54 -8.66 -11.26
N ALA A 25 8.32 -7.73 -11.83
CA ALA A 25 9.32 -8.06 -12.85
C ALA A 25 10.45 -8.92 -12.28
N LEU A 26 10.93 -8.60 -11.08
CA LEU A 26 11.97 -9.37 -10.39
C LEU A 26 11.50 -10.78 -10.02
N GLN A 27 10.24 -10.96 -9.64
CA GLN A 27 9.67 -12.28 -9.34
C GLN A 27 9.68 -13.25 -10.54
N ARG A 28 9.79 -12.74 -11.77
CA ARG A 28 9.89 -13.56 -12.99
C ARG A 28 11.30 -14.06 -13.26
N LEU A 29 12.30 -13.55 -12.55
CA LEU A 29 13.69 -13.98 -12.67
C LEU A 29 13.92 -15.27 -11.87
N PRO A 30 14.98 -16.04 -12.20
CA PRO A 30 15.40 -17.15 -11.35
C PRO A 30 15.70 -16.67 -9.93
N TYR A 31 15.34 -17.46 -8.91
CA TYR A 31 15.47 -17.09 -7.50
C TYR A 31 16.85 -16.51 -7.14
N LYS A 32 17.93 -17.16 -7.60
CA LYS A 32 19.32 -16.72 -7.36
C LYS A 32 19.61 -15.28 -7.86
N ASP A 33 18.88 -14.82 -8.87
CA ASP A 33 19.05 -13.51 -9.51
C ASP A 33 18.02 -12.49 -8.98
N ALA A 34 16.98 -12.96 -8.30
CA ALA A 34 15.85 -12.15 -7.84
C ALA A 34 15.92 -11.77 -6.36
N VAL A 35 16.54 -12.59 -5.50
CA VAL A 35 16.45 -12.46 -4.03
C VAL A 35 16.97 -11.12 -3.51
N GLU A 36 18.22 -10.76 -3.83
CA GLU A 36 18.81 -9.51 -3.35
C GLU A 36 18.04 -8.28 -3.86
N PRO A 37 17.72 -8.17 -5.17
CA PRO A 37 16.90 -7.08 -5.68
C PRO A 37 15.50 -7.01 -5.05
N LEU A 38 14.83 -8.15 -4.84
CA LEU A 38 13.50 -8.19 -4.22
C LEU A 38 13.54 -7.70 -2.78
N MET A 39 14.55 -8.12 -2.00
CA MET A 39 14.73 -7.62 -0.64
C MET A 39 14.92 -6.10 -0.62
N ALA A 40 15.77 -5.56 -1.50
CA ALA A 40 15.97 -4.12 -1.61
C ALA A 40 14.67 -3.37 -1.97
N VAL A 41 13.86 -3.92 -2.88
CA VAL A 41 12.56 -3.34 -3.23
C VAL A 41 11.60 -3.35 -2.05
N HIS A 42 11.53 -4.45 -1.28
CA HIS A 42 10.70 -4.52 -0.08
C HIS A 42 11.15 -3.56 1.02
N GLU A 43 12.46 -3.38 1.22
CA GLU A 43 13.01 -2.39 2.16
C GLU A 43 12.66 -0.95 1.75
N MET A 44 12.75 -0.65 0.46
CA MET A 44 12.31 0.65 -0.07
C MET A 44 10.81 0.89 0.18
N GLN A 45 9.96 -0.12 -0.09
CA GLN A 45 8.52 -0.03 0.19
C GLN A 45 8.25 0.20 1.68
N ALA A 46 8.90 -0.55 2.57
CA ALA A 46 8.74 -0.42 4.01
C ALA A 46 9.12 0.99 4.50
N THR A 47 10.23 1.53 3.98
CA THR A 47 10.70 2.89 4.31
C THR A 47 9.70 3.95 3.83
N LEU A 48 9.17 3.81 2.61
CA LEU A 48 8.16 4.73 2.07
C LEU A 48 6.87 4.71 2.89
N TYR A 49 6.40 3.53 3.31
CA TYR A 49 5.18 3.43 4.12
C TYR A 49 5.30 4.08 5.49
N GLN A 50 6.51 4.09 6.08
CA GLN A 50 6.79 4.73 7.36
C GLN A 50 7.04 6.25 7.25
N THR A 51 7.51 6.73 6.11
CA THR A 51 7.94 8.13 5.93
C THR A 51 6.84 9.04 5.37
N LEU A 52 5.85 8.48 4.68
CA LEU A 52 4.75 9.25 4.13
C LEU A 52 3.79 9.75 5.24
N PRO A 53 3.40 11.04 5.21
CA PRO A 53 2.52 11.62 6.23
C PRO A 53 1.15 10.91 6.25
N GLY A 54 0.69 10.55 7.44
CA GLY A 54 -0.52 9.73 7.66
C GLY A 54 -0.26 8.21 7.69
N GLY A 55 0.92 7.77 7.22
CA GLY A 55 1.27 6.37 7.07
C GLY A 55 0.47 5.69 5.95
N PHE A 56 1.07 4.71 5.28
CA PHE A 56 0.40 3.97 4.21
C PHE A 56 0.15 2.51 4.58
N ALA A 57 -1.05 2.04 4.27
CA ALA A 57 -1.46 0.66 4.41
C ALA A 57 -1.04 -0.17 3.20
N GLY A 58 -1.08 0.42 2.01
CA GLY A 58 -0.69 -0.21 0.75
C GLY A 58 -1.38 0.41 -0.47
N ILE A 59 -1.43 -0.35 -1.57
CA ILE A 59 -2.16 0.02 -2.79
C ILE A 59 -3.42 -0.83 -2.88
N CYS A 60 -4.56 -0.22 -3.17
CA CYS A 60 -5.79 -0.95 -3.46
C CYS A 60 -5.60 -1.84 -4.70
N VAL A 61 -5.82 -3.15 -4.57
CA VAL A 61 -5.64 -4.07 -5.70
C VAL A 61 -6.60 -3.83 -6.86
N GLU A 62 -7.77 -3.27 -6.60
CA GLU A 62 -8.80 -2.98 -7.61
C GLU A 62 -8.52 -1.67 -8.35
N CYS A 63 -8.54 -0.54 -7.62
CA CYS A 63 -8.43 0.78 -8.25
C CYS A 63 -7.00 1.31 -8.36
N LYS A 64 -6.01 0.59 -7.84
CA LYS A 64 -4.58 0.95 -7.88
C LYS A 64 -4.23 2.29 -7.23
N ILE A 65 -5.10 2.78 -6.35
CA ILE A 65 -4.88 4.01 -5.57
C ILE A 65 -4.23 3.63 -4.25
N ALA A 66 -3.27 4.44 -3.80
CA ALA A 66 -2.63 4.26 -2.51
C ALA A 66 -3.61 4.58 -1.36
N VAL A 67 -3.58 3.75 -0.33
CA VAL A 67 -4.49 3.76 0.82
C VAL A 67 -3.68 4.06 2.09
N GLY A 68 -4.08 5.11 2.80
CA GLY A 68 -3.50 5.53 4.07
C GLY A 68 -3.87 4.58 5.21
N ASN A 69 -3.10 4.61 6.30
CA ASN A 69 -3.37 3.82 7.49
C ASN A 69 -4.58 4.34 8.29
N ASP A 70 -4.94 5.60 8.10
CA ASP A 70 -6.09 6.28 8.68
C ASP A 70 -7.40 6.04 7.91
N GLU A 71 -7.31 5.45 6.72
CA GLU A 71 -8.46 5.14 5.88
C GLU A 71 -9.04 3.77 6.18
N THR A 72 -10.36 3.63 6.05
CA THR A 72 -11.02 2.32 6.11
C THR A 72 -10.60 1.47 4.92
N HIS A 73 -10.08 0.29 5.20
CA HIS A 73 -9.64 -0.67 4.20
C HIS A 73 -9.75 -2.09 4.76
N ASP A 74 -9.99 -3.05 3.88
CA ASP A 74 -9.92 -4.46 4.20
C ASP A 74 -8.59 -5.05 3.71
N ARG A 75 -8.15 -6.11 4.38
CA ARG A 75 -7.03 -6.93 3.92
C ARG A 75 -7.53 -8.32 3.55
N MET A 76 -7.43 -8.66 2.27
CA MET A 76 -7.78 -9.99 1.77
C MET A 76 -6.50 -10.71 1.32
N PHE A 77 -6.15 -11.84 1.93
CA PHE A 77 -4.92 -12.59 1.61
C PHE A 77 -3.60 -11.78 1.67
N GLY A 78 -3.58 -10.68 2.43
CA GLY A 78 -2.43 -9.77 2.52
C GLY A 78 -2.50 -8.58 1.57
N ASP A 79 -3.44 -8.58 0.63
CA ASP A 79 -3.70 -7.48 -0.29
C ASP A 79 -4.61 -6.43 0.32
N VAL A 80 -4.40 -5.16 -0.02
CA VAL A 80 -5.20 -4.03 0.46
C VAL A 80 -6.35 -3.75 -0.50
N ILE A 81 -7.57 -3.58 0.01
CA ILE A 81 -8.74 -3.12 -0.74
C ILE A 81 -9.29 -1.86 -0.05
N CYS A 82 -9.42 -0.75 -0.78
CA CYS A 82 -9.99 0.47 -0.21
C CYS A 82 -11.49 0.34 0.02
N ALA A 83 -12.05 1.04 1.00
CA ALA A 83 -13.48 0.99 1.34
C ALA A 83 -14.39 1.15 0.11
N ARG A 84 -14.07 2.08 -0.80
CA ARG A 84 -14.86 2.30 -2.02
C ARG A 84 -14.94 1.06 -2.92
N CYS A 85 -13.85 0.30 -3.03
CA CYS A 85 -13.81 -0.93 -3.83
C CYS A 85 -14.42 -2.12 -3.09
N ALA A 86 -14.35 -2.15 -1.76
CA ALA A 86 -15.04 -3.14 -0.94
C ALA A 86 -16.57 -2.97 -1.05
N ASP A 87 -17.07 -1.73 -0.91
CA ASP A 87 -18.50 -1.41 -0.95
C ASP A 87 -19.13 -1.59 -2.34
N ALA A 88 -18.32 -1.59 -3.41
CA ALA A 88 -18.78 -1.76 -4.79
C ALA A 88 -19.24 -3.20 -5.13
N GLY A 89 -19.23 -4.12 -4.16
CA GLY A 89 -19.92 -5.41 -4.28
C GLY A 89 -19.02 -6.61 -4.57
N HIS A 90 -17.78 -6.62 -4.08
CA HIS A 90 -17.11 -7.88 -3.84
C HIS A 90 -17.58 -8.40 -2.49
N ASP A 91 -18.19 -9.59 -2.44
CA ASP A 91 -18.52 -10.32 -1.20
C ASP A 91 -17.22 -10.58 -0.41
N LEU A 92 -16.74 -9.59 0.32
CA LEU A 92 -15.56 -9.66 1.16
C LEU A 92 -16.02 -9.88 2.60
N PRO A 93 -15.49 -10.89 3.30
CA PRO A 93 -15.69 -10.99 4.74
C PRO A 93 -14.99 -9.78 5.39
N THR A 94 -15.79 -8.80 5.78
CA THR A 94 -15.34 -7.55 6.37
C THR A 94 -14.66 -7.87 7.71
N VAL A 95 -13.35 -7.62 7.82
CA VAL A 95 -12.67 -7.62 9.12
C VAL A 95 -12.53 -6.17 9.53
N SER A 96 -13.64 -5.59 9.97
CA SER A 96 -13.69 -4.23 10.50
C SER A 96 -12.96 -4.21 11.85
N ARG A 97 -11.72 -3.72 11.89
CA ARG A 97 -11.15 -3.21 13.15
C ARG A 97 -11.66 -1.80 13.34
N THR A 98 -12.82 -1.65 13.96
CA THR A 98 -13.15 -0.40 14.64
C THR A 98 -12.17 -0.22 15.78
N ARG A 99 -11.39 0.87 15.76
CA ARG A 99 -10.66 1.32 16.94
C ARG A 99 -11.74 1.70 17.95
N GLU A 100 -12.06 0.79 18.87
CA GLU A 100 -12.92 1.07 20.00
C GLU A 100 -12.24 2.17 20.82
N SER A 101 -12.74 3.40 20.68
CA SER A 101 -12.46 4.46 21.62
C SER A 101 -13.02 4.01 22.97
N GLU A 102 -12.14 3.68 23.91
CA GLU A 102 -12.48 3.46 25.31
C GLU A 102 -13.37 4.63 25.82
N PRO A 103 -14.52 4.37 26.45
CA PRO A 103 -15.27 5.42 27.11
C PRO A 103 -14.58 5.81 28.44
N ALA A 104 -14.69 7.11 28.73
CA ALA A 104 -14.11 7.83 29.86
C ALA A 104 -14.48 7.31 31.26
#